data_AF-A0A837P9J4-F1
#
_entry.id   AF-A0A837P9J4-F1
#
_cell.length_a   1.000
_cell.length_b   1.000
_cell.length_c   1.000
_cell.angle_alpha   90.00
_cell.angle_beta   90.00
_cell.angle_gamma   90.00
#
_symmetry.space_group_name_H-M   'P 1'
#
loop_
_entity.id
_entity.type
_entity.pdbx_description
1 polymer ?
#
loop_
_entity_poly.entity_id
_entity_poly.type
_entity_poly.pdbx_seq_one_letter_code
_entity_poly.pdbx_strand_id
1 'polypeptide(L)'
;MTTYYLYDPDTKVFAGAVSAMAQPENATTVAVPDGLYQPTFDGQAWTGLTADEYAKQSEQPPMPEPTSEQESLTAMAQQIAAQQQHILSLEKAITALAQGGTNS
;
A
#
# COMPACT_ATOMS: atom_id res chain seq x y z
N MET A 1 -14.00 18.60 37.70
CA MET A 1 -13.46 18.56 36.32
C MET A 1 -14.27 17.53 35.56
N THR A 2 -14.69 17.88 34.35
CA THR A 2 -15.49 17.03 33.48
C THR A 2 -14.64 16.67 32.27
N THR A 3 -14.73 15.43 31.81
CA THR A 3 -14.09 15.00 30.57
C THR A 3 -14.92 15.45 29.38
N TYR A 4 -14.27 16.12 28.44
CA TYR A 4 -14.83 16.56 27.17
C TYR A 4 -14.09 15.89 26.03
N TYR A 5 -14.84 15.36 25.06
CA TYR A 5 -14.33 14.73 23.86
C TYR A 5 -14.29 15.77 22.76
N LEU A 6 -13.09 16.12 22.32
CA LEU A 6 -12.88 17.10 21.27
C LEU A 6 -13.13 16.47 19.91
N TYR A 7 -13.67 17.28 19.03
CA TYR A 7 -13.73 17.01 17.61
C TYR A 7 -13.06 18.15 16.84
N ASP A 8 -12.53 17.84 15.68
CA ASP A 8 -12.00 18.82 14.74
C ASP A 8 -13.13 19.76 14.26
N PRO A 9 -12.93 21.09 14.25
CA PRO A 9 -13.99 22.04 13.90
C PRO A 9 -14.49 21.89 12.47
N ASP A 10 -13.65 21.45 11.53
CA ASP A 10 -13.98 21.37 10.11
C ASP A 10 -14.53 20.00 9.74
N THR A 11 -13.82 18.94 10.11
CA THR A 11 -14.13 17.55 9.73
C THR A 11 -15.02 16.83 10.74
N LYS A 12 -15.19 17.38 11.95
CA LYS A 12 -15.90 16.78 13.09
C LYS A 12 -15.33 15.45 13.58
N VAL A 13 -14.16 15.04 13.10
CA VAL A 13 -13.48 13.81 13.51
C VAL A 13 -12.95 13.96 14.94
N PHE A 14 -12.99 12.88 15.72
CA PHE A 14 -12.47 12.83 17.07
C PHE A 14 -11.00 13.26 17.14
N ALA A 15 -10.73 14.26 17.98
CA ALA A 15 -9.41 14.89 18.13
C ALA A 15 -8.75 14.59 19.49
N GLY A 16 -9.44 13.90 20.40
CA GLY A 16 -8.93 13.53 21.72
C GLY A 16 -9.88 13.84 22.86
N ALA A 17 -9.44 13.60 24.10
CA ALA A 17 -10.22 13.89 25.31
C ALA A 17 -9.43 14.77 26.28
N VAL A 18 -10.09 15.75 26.90
CA VAL A 18 -9.50 16.66 27.89
C VAL A 18 -10.39 16.77 29.12
N SER A 19 -9.77 17.00 30.29
CA SER A 19 -10.51 17.32 31.51
C SER A 19 -10.48 18.82 31.77
N ALA A 20 -11.65 19.46 31.80
CA ALA A 20 -11.76 20.90 31.99
C ALA A 20 -12.87 21.26 33.00
N MET A 21 -12.91 22.51 33.46
CA MET A 21 -14.00 23.01 34.32
C MET A 21 -15.18 23.58 33.51
N ALA A 22 -14.94 23.94 32.25
CA ALA A 22 -15.94 24.42 31.31
C ALA A 22 -15.74 23.73 29.95
N GLN A 23 -16.81 23.62 29.16
CA GLN A 23 -16.79 22.96 27.86
C GLN A 23 -16.05 23.82 26.81
N PRO A 24 -15.01 23.28 26.14
CA PRO A 24 -14.39 23.94 24.98
C PRO A 24 -15.35 24.07 23.78
N GLU A 25 -15.09 25.03 22.88
CA GLU A 25 -15.98 25.34 21.73
C GLU A 25 -16.17 24.19 20.72
N ASN A 26 -15.28 23.19 20.70
CA ASN A 26 -15.38 22.01 19.82
C ASN A 26 -15.30 20.70 20.60
N ALA A 27 -16.06 20.63 21.68
CA ALA A 27 -16.08 19.43 22.50
C ALA A 27 -17.50 19.07 22.95
N THR A 28 -17.69 17.79 23.19
CA THR A 28 -18.95 17.22 23.68
C THR A 28 -18.71 16.44 24.96
N THR A 29 -19.75 16.31 25.79
CA THR A 29 -19.75 15.40 26.94
C THR A 29 -20.13 13.97 26.56
N VAL A 30 -20.59 13.77 25.32
CA VAL A 30 -20.92 12.45 24.77
C VAL A 30 -19.62 11.68 24.53
N ALA A 31 -19.48 10.53 25.19
CA ALA A 31 -18.32 9.68 25.05
C ALA A 31 -18.28 9.02 23.66
N VAL A 32 -17.06 8.89 23.11
CA VAL A 32 -16.83 8.14 21.87
C VAL A 32 -17.09 6.66 22.17
N PRO A 33 -18.02 6.00 21.45
CA PRO A 33 -18.24 4.57 21.57
C PRO A 33 -16.98 3.78 21.18
N ASP A 34 -16.70 2.72 21.92
CA ASP A 34 -15.66 1.77 21.57
C ASP A 34 -15.96 1.08 20.23
N GLY A 35 -14.91 0.74 19.48
CA GLY A 35 -15.03 -0.02 18.24
C GLY A 35 -15.39 0.78 16.99
N LEU A 36 -15.60 2.10 17.10
CA LEU A 36 -15.71 2.98 15.94
C LEU A 36 -14.32 3.36 15.41
N TYR A 37 -14.13 3.18 14.11
CA TYR A 37 -12.99 3.69 13.37
C TYR A 37 -13.33 5.05 12.77
N GLN A 38 -12.41 6.01 12.90
CA GLN A 38 -12.60 7.41 12.47
C GLN A 38 -13.94 8.03 12.96
N PRO A 39 -14.18 8.04 14.28
CA PRO A 39 -15.43 8.55 14.83
C PRO A 39 -15.58 10.06 14.56
N THR A 40 -16.76 10.47 14.12
CA THR A 40 -17.16 11.81 13.72
C THR A 40 -18.41 12.22 14.48
N PHE A 41 -18.43 13.44 15.02
CA PHE A 41 -19.55 13.94 15.81
C PHE A 41 -20.59 14.65 14.94
N ASP A 42 -21.84 14.18 14.95
CA ASP A 42 -22.93 14.75 14.14
C ASP A 42 -23.71 15.88 14.84
N GLY A 43 -23.31 16.23 16.07
CA GLY A 43 -24.01 17.19 16.94
C GLY A 43 -24.82 16.53 18.06
N GLN A 44 -25.09 15.22 17.96
CA GLN A 44 -25.82 14.44 18.96
C GLN A 44 -25.06 13.20 19.41
N ALA A 45 -24.43 12.48 18.47
CA ALA A 45 -23.73 11.24 18.70
C ALA A 45 -22.46 11.13 17.84
N TRP A 46 -21.61 10.17 18.22
CA TRP A 46 -20.47 9.76 17.43
C TRP A 46 -20.90 8.70 16.42
N THR A 47 -20.58 8.92 15.17
CA THR A 47 -20.76 7.99 14.06
C THR A 47 -19.40 7.65 13.46
N GLY A 48 -19.21 6.45 12.95
CA GLY A 48 -17.92 6.03 12.42
C GLY A 48 -18.04 4.73 11.68
N LEU A 49 -16.91 4.27 11.14
CA LEU A 49 -16.83 3.00 10.44
C LEU A 49 -16.80 1.86 11.46
N THR A 50 -17.51 0.78 11.16
CA THR A 50 -17.30 -0.50 11.84
C THR A 50 -15.95 -1.09 11.44
N ALA A 51 -15.46 -2.05 12.23
CA ALA A 51 -14.22 -2.78 11.91
C ALA A 51 -14.27 -3.41 10.51
N ASP A 52 -15.39 -3.99 10.12
CA ASP A 52 -15.59 -4.59 8.80
C ASP A 52 -15.57 -3.54 7.67
N GLU A 53 -16.22 -2.38 7.87
CA GLU A 53 -16.19 -1.29 6.88
C GLU A 53 -14.80 -0.68 6.74
N TYR A 54 -14.07 -0.53 7.84
CA TYR A 54 -12.69 -0.10 7.83
C TYR A 54 -11.79 -1.11 7.12
N ALA A 55 -11.99 -2.41 7.38
CA ALA A 55 -11.26 -3.48 6.70
C ALA A 55 -11.50 -3.47 5.18
N LYS A 56 -12.76 -3.33 4.74
CA LYS A 56 -13.13 -3.23 3.32
C LYS A 56 -12.48 -2.05 2.60
N GLN A 57 -12.26 -0.92 3.28
CA GLN A 57 -11.52 0.21 2.68
C GLN A 57 -10.05 -0.13 2.39
N SER A 58 -9.48 -1.08 3.15
CA SER A 58 -8.10 -1.55 2.97
C SER A 58 -7.97 -2.79 2.08
N GLU A 59 -9.09 -3.39 1.64
CA GLU A 59 -9.06 -4.46 0.66
C GLU A 59 -8.48 -3.91 -0.64
N GLN A 60 -7.20 -4.21 -0.89
CA GLN A 60 -6.59 -3.89 -2.17
C GLN A 60 -7.38 -4.61 -3.26
N PRO A 61 -7.66 -3.93 -4.39
CA PRO A 61 -8.21 -4.62 -5.54
C PRO A 61 -7.25 -5.77 -5.93
N PRO A 62 -7.77 -6.89 -6.46
CA PRO A 62 -6.92 -7.96 -6.94
C PRO A 62 -5.90 -7.38 -7.92
N MET A 63 -4.63 -7.81 -7.79
CA MET A 63 -3.58 -7.36 -8.69
C MET A 63 -4.00 -7.73 -10.12
N PRO A 64 -3.93 -6.79 -11.08
CA PRO A 64 -4.29 -7.10 -12.46
C PRO A 64 -3.39 -8.21 -12.98
N GLU A 65 -3.99 -9.14 -13.74
CA GLU A 65 -3.21 -10.11 -14.51
C GLU A 65 -2.29 -9.38 -15.50
N PRO A 66 -1.10 -9.92 -15.80
CA PRO A 66 -0.22 -9.34 -16.80
C PRO A 66 -0.95 -9.15 -18.12
N THR A 67 -0.76 -7.99 -18.76
CA THR A 67 -1.35 -7.78 -20.08
C THR A 67 -0.63 -8.63 -21.12
N SER A 68 -1.28 -8.94 -22.25
CA SER A 68 -0.64 -9.66 -23.36
C SER A 68 0.63 -8.96 -23.85
N GLU A 69 0.69 -7.64 -23.77
CA GLU A 69 1.90 -6.87 -24.07
C GLU A 69 3.03 -7.15 -23.07
N GLN A 70 2.73 -7.17 -21.77
CA GLN A 70 3.71 -7.50 -20.71
C GLN A 70 4.22 -8.94 -20.84
N GLU A 71 3.33 -9.88 -21.16
CA GLU A 71 3.70 -11.26 -21.46
C GLU A 71 4.62 -11.34 -22.68
N SER A 72 4.28 -10.62 -23.76
CA SER A 72 5.10 -10.60 -24.98
C SER A 72 6.50 -10.00 -24.74
N LEU A 73 6.60 -8.93 -23.95
CA LEU A 73 7.88 -8.33 -23.56
C LEU A 73 8.71 -9.30 -22.72
N THR A 74 8.07 -10.03 -21.80
CA THR A 74 8.74 -11.05 -20.99
C THR A 74 9.26 -12.19 -21.86
N ALA A 75 8.45 -12.68 -22.80
CA ALA A 75 8.86 -13.71 -23.74
C ALA A 75 10.05 -13.24 -24.61
N MET A 76 10.02 -12.00 -25.08
CA MET A 76 11.12 -11.42 -25.85
C MET A 76 12.40 -11.30 -25.00
N ALA A 77 12.29 -10.85 -23.75
CA ALA A 77 13.43 -10.76 -22.83
C ALA A 77 14.06 -12.15 -22.58
N GLN A 78 13.24 -13.19 -22.41
CA GLN A 78 13.72 -14.57 -22.28
C GLN A 78 14.45 -15.04 -23.55
N GLN A 79 13.92 -14.73 -24.73
CA GLN A 79 14.58 -15.06 -26.01
C GLN A 79 15.93 -14.35 -26.14
N ILE A 80 16.03 -13.06 -25.77
CA ILE A 80 17.28 -12.30 -25.81
C ILE A 80 18.30 -12.90 -24.82
N ALA A 81 17.87 -13.27 -23.62
CA ALA A 81 18.75 -13.90 -22.64
C ALA A 81 19.30 -15.25 -23.14
N ALA A 82 18.45 -16.08 -23.75
CA ALA A 82 18.87 -17.33 -24.37
C ALA A 82 19.86 -17.11 -25.52
N GLN A 83 19.62 -16.10 -26.36
CA GLN A 83 20.52 -15.73 -27.45
C GLN A 83 21.88 -15.25 -26.94
N GLN A 84 21.93 -14.41 -25.90
CA GLN A 84 23.19 -13.98 -25.29
C GLN A 84 24.01 -15.17 -24.79
N GLN A 85 23.38 -16.13 -24.12
CA GLN A 85 24.08 -17.31 -23.62
C GLN A 85 24.67 -18.14 -24.77
N HIS A 86 23.96 -18.26 -25.89
CA HIS A 86 24.46 -18.94 -27.07
C HIS A 86 25.65 -18.22 -27.69
N ILE A 87 25.61 -16.89 -27.81
CA ILE A 87 26.72 -16.07 -28.31
C ILE A 87 27.96 -16.27 -27.44
N LEU A 88 27.83 -16.20 -26.12
CA LEU A 88 28.96 -16.44 -25.20
C LEU A 88 29.55 -17.84 -25.35
N SER A 89 28.72 -18.85 -25.61
CA SER A 89 29.20 -20.22 -25.88
C SER A 89 29.99 -20.29 -27.19
N LEU A 90 29.52 -19.63 -28.24
CA LEU A 90 30.21 -19.57 -29.53
C LEU A 90 31.55 -18.83 -29.41
N GLU A 91 31.57 -17.69 -28.72
CA GLU A 91 32.80 -16.91 -28.48
C GLU A 91 33.86 -17.75 -27.75
N LYS A 92 33.44 -18.52 -26.72
CA LYS A 92 34.33 -19.45 -26.01
C LYS A 92 34.87 -20.54 -26.95
N ALA A 93 34.03 -21.12 -27.79
CA ALA A 93 34.45 -22.15 -28.74
C ALA A 93 35.46 -21.61 -29.77
N ILE A 94 35.20 -20.42 -30.33
CA ILE A 94 36.10 -19.74 -31.26
C ILE A 94 37.44 -19.44 -30.58
N THR A 95 37.41 -18.93 -29.35
CA THR A 95 38.61 -18.64 -28.56
C THR A 95 39.45 -19.91 -28.33
N ALA A 96 38.80 -21.02 -27.95
CA ALA A 96 39.48 -22.30 -27.75
C ALA A 96 40.09 -22.85 -29.05
N LEU A 97 39.38 -22.74 -30.19
CA LEU A 97 39.90 -23.12 -31.50
C LEU A 97 41.12 -22.29 -31.91
N ALA A 98 41.06 -20.97 -31.70
CA ALA A 98 42.18 -20.07 -31.99
C ALA A 98 43.42 -20.39 -31.15
N GLN A 99 43.24 -20.77 -29.88
CA GLN A 99 44.33 -21.19 -28.99
C GLN A 99 44.86 -22.60 -29.30
N GLY A 100 44.00 -23.49 -29.80
CA GLY A 100 44.38 -24.84 -30.22
C GLY A 100 45.19 -24.87 -31.52
N GLY A 101 44.92 -23.94 -32.45
CA GLY A 101 45.60 -23.85 -33.74
C GLY A 101 47.03 -23.30 -33.71
N THR A 102 47.47 -22.68 -32.61
CA THR A 102 48.82 -22.13 -32.45
C THR A 102 49.87 -23.14 -31.95
N ASN A 103 49.49 -24.42 -31.78
CA ASN A 103 50.39 -25.49 -31.31
C ASN A 103 50.69 -26.56 -32.41
N SER A 104 50.61 -26.20 -33.69
CA SER A 104 50.95 -27.08 -34.83
C SER A 104 52.14 -26.57 -35.62
#